data_AF-A0A1R1EJ57-F1
#
_entry.id   AF-A0A1R1EJ57-F1
#
_cell.length_a   1.000
_cell.length_b   1.000
_cell.length_c   1.000
_cell.angle_alpha   90.00
_cell.angle_beta   90.00
_cell.angle_gamma   90.00
#
_symmetry.space_group_name_H-M   'P 1'
#
loop_
_entity.id
_entity.type
_entity.pdbx_description
1 polymer ?
#
loop_
_entity_poly.entity_id
_entity_poly.type
_entity_poly.pdbx_seq_one_letter_code
_entity_poly.pdbx_strand_id
1 'polypeptide(L)'
;MVYFIMGIVVFLAGGLIATWVFGPWGTVLTLLIMVGLLSYLYGMVEDLRARVSFLERKLGVSEEDDYQMSDEDIEAELERELDTEPGRAEEAEKGRNPTKREE
;
A
#
# COMPACT_ATOMS: atom_id res chain seq x y z
N MET A 1 16.95 -10.39 -13.45
CA MET A 1 17.84 -11.58 -13.51
C MET A 1 19.31 -11.18 -13.65
N VAL A 2 19.72 -10.51 -14.74
CA VAL A 2 21.14 -10.17 -15.00
C VAL A 2 21.77 -9.32 -13.88
N TYR A 3 21.08 -8.28 -13.40
CA TYR A 3 21.57 -7.43 -12.30
C TYR A 3 21.75 -8.18 -10.98
N PHE A 4 20.90 -9.18 -10.71
CA PHE A 4 21.00 -10.01 -9.50
C PHE A 4 22.26 -10.88 -9.56
N ILE A 5 22.52 -11.52 -10.70
CA ILE A 5 23.72 -12.32 -10.94
C ILE A 5 24.97 -11.43 -10.86
N MET A 6 24.93 -10.24 -11.47
CA MET A 6 26.04 -9.28 -11.42
C MET A 6 26.34 -8.85 -9.98
N GLY A 7 25.32 -8.61 -9.16
CA GLY A 7 25.48 -8.29 -7.74
C GLY A 7 26.17 -9.40 -6.95
N ILE A 8 25.81 -10.67 -7.20
CA ILE A 8 26.47 -11.82 -6.58
C ILE A 8 27.94 -11.89 -7.00
N VAL A 9 28.24 -11.70 -8.28
CA VAL A 9 29.62 -11.73 -8.79
C VAL A 9 30.47 -10.63 -8.16
N VAL A 10 29.93 -9.41 -8.07
CA VAL A 10 30.63 -8.29 -7.41
C VAL A 10 30.86 -8.57 -5.93
N PHE A 11 29.88 -9.11 -5.23
CA PHE A 11 30.00 -9.47 -3.82
C PHE A 11 31.08 -10.53 -3.58
N LEU A 12 31.09 -11.59 -4.40
CA LEU A 12 32.10 -12.66 -4.32
C LEU A 12 33.49 -12.14 -4.64
N ALA A 13 33.64 -11.33 -5.68
CA ALA A 13 34.92 -10.71 -6.03
C ALA A 13 35.42 -9.78 -4.90
N GLY A 14 34.53 -8.95 -4.35
CA GLY A 14 34.82 -8.08 -3.21
C GLY A 14 35.25 -8.86 -1.96
N GLY A 15 34.56 -9.96 -1.64
CA GLY A 15 34.91 -10.86 -0.53
C GLY A 15 36.27 -11.53 -0.71
N LEU A 16 36.61 -11.94 -1.94
CA LEU A 16 37.93 -12.48 -2.28
C LEU A 16 39.03 -11.44 -2.08
N ILE A 17 38.82 -10.21 -2.55
CA ILE A 17 39.76 -9.11 -2.37
C ILE A 17 39.92 -8.76 -0.88
N ALA A 18 38.82 -8.67 -0.14
CA ALA A 18 38.85 -8.38 1.30
C ALA A 18 39.61 -9.47 2.06
N THR A 19 39.39 -10.74 1.73
CA THR A 19 40.11 -11.87 2.34
C THR A 19 41.58 -11.87 1.97
N TRP A 20 41.93 -11.47 0.75
CA TRP A 20 43.32 -11.35 0.31
C TRP A 20 44.08 -10.24 1.05
N VAL A 21 43.44 -9.09 1.28
CA VAL A 21 44.06 -7.93 1.96
C VAL A 21 44.11 -8.10 3.49
N PHE A 22 43.03 -8.58 4.10
CA PHE A 22 42.86 -8.63 5.56
C PHE A 22 42.99 -10.05 6.14
N GLY A 23 43.32 -11.04 5.31
CA GLY A 23 43.39 -12.45 5.71
C GLY A 23 42.03 -12.99 6.15
N PRO A 24 41.98 -13.93 7.12
CA PRO A 24 40.74 -14.53 7.60
C PRO A 24 39.71 -13.51 8.12
N TRP A 25 40.19 -12.40 8.70
CA TRP A 25 39.34 -11.31 9.21
C TRP A 25 38.61 -10.54 8.10
N GLY A 26 39.09 -10.62 6.86
CA GLY A 26 38.44 -9.98 5.72
C GLY A 26 37.01 -10.48 5.49
N THR A 27 36.79 -11.79 5.67
CA THR A 27 35.44 -12.38 5.56
C THR A 27 34.47 -11.78 6.58
N VAL A 28 34.91 -11.67 7.84
CA VAL A 28 34.14 -11.08 8.95
C VAL A 28 33.82 -9.62 8.64
N LEU A 29 34.80 -8.85 8.15
CA LEU A 29 34.62 -7.46 7.77
C LEU A 29 33.58 -7.30 6.66
N THR A 30 33.65 -8.11 5.59
CA THR A 30 32.65 -8.07 4.52
C THR A 30 31.25 -8.43 5.00
N LEU A 31 31.12 -9.37 5.94
CA LEU A 31 29.84 -9.75 6.50
C LEU A 31 29.24 -8.59 7.30
N LEU A 32 30.06 -7.90 8.09
CA LEU A 32 29.65 -6.73 8.88
C LEU A 32 29.18 -5.57 7.98
N ILE A 33 29.94 -5.29 6.91
CA ILE A 33 29.56 -4.32 5.89
C ILE A 33 28.23 -4.73 5.25
N MET A 34 28.06 -6.01 4.93
CA MET A 34 26.85 -6.48 4.26
C MET A 34 25.61 -6.35 5.14
N VAL A 35 25.72 -6.70 6.42
CA VAL A 35 24.64 -6.48 7.40
C VAL A 35 24.32 -5.00 7.51
N GLY A 36 25.32 -4.14 7.62
CA GLY A 36 25.10 -2.69 7.66
C GLY A 36 24.41 -2.15 6.40
N LEU A 37 24.79 -2.66 5.22
CA LEU A 37 24.19 -2.28 3.95
C LEU A 37 22.73 -2.73 3.85
N LEU A 38 22.43 -3.95 4.30
CA LEU A 38 21.07 -4.48 4.38
C LEU A 38 20.21 -3.65 5.34
N SER A 39 20.72 -3.32 6.53
CA SER A 39 20.01 -2.48 7.51
C SER A 39 19.73 -1.08 6.95
N TYR A 40 20.70 -0.48 6.26
CA TYR A 40 20.51 0.81 5.61
C TYR A 40 19.44 0.75 4.52
N LEU A 41 19.50 -0.26 3.66
CA LEU A 41 18.52 -0.45 2.59
C LEU A 41 17.12 -0.68 3.16
N TYR A 42 17.00 -1.50 4.20
CA TYR A 42 15.74 -1.72 4.90
C TYR A 42 15.19 -0.41 5.47
N GLY A 43 16.02 0.38 6.15
CA GLY A 43 15.61 1.69 6.68
C GLY A 43 15.15 2.65 5.59
N MET A 44 15.80 2.64 4.42
CA MET A 44 15.39 3.45 3.28
C MET A 44 14.05 2.99 2.70
N VAL A 45 13.83 1.68 2.58
CA VAL A 45 12.55 1.13 2.12
C VAL A 45 11.43 1.50 3.09
N GLU A 46 11.67 1.41 4.40
CA GLU A 46 10.70 1.80 5.41
C GLU A 46 10.37 3.29 5.37
N ASP A 47 11.38 4.15 5.24
CA ASP A 47 11.17 5.60 5.08
C ASP A 47 10.40 5.92 3.78
N LEU A 48 10.71 5.21 2.70
CA LEU A 48 9.99 5.35 1.43
C LEU A 48 8.53 4.91 1.59
N ARG A 49 8.29 3.80 2.28
CA ARG A 49 6.94 3.29 2.57
C ARG A 49 6.15 4.28 3.41
N ALA A 50 6.75 4.86 4.45
CA ALA A 50 6.13 5.89 5.29
C ALA A 50 5.81 7.18 4.51
N ARG A 51 6.68 7.57 3.58
CA ARG A 51 6.43 8.73 2.70
C ARG A 51 5.32 8.47 1.70
N VAL A 52 5.27 7.26 1.14
CA VAL A 52 4.21 6.84 0.22
C VAL A 52 2.87 6.81 0.95
N SER A 53 2.79 6.21 2.14
CA SER A 53 1.56 6.17 2.92
C SER A 53 1.09 7.56 3.36
N PHE A 54 2.03 8.45 3.72
CA PHE A 54 1.72 9.85 3.98
C PHE A 54 1.16 10.58 2.74
N LEU A 55 1.71 10.28 1.56
CA LEU A 55 1.22 10.82 0.29
C LEU A 55 -0.18 10.28 -0.04
N GLU A 56 -0.39 8.97 0.06
CA GLU A 56 -1.68 8.31 -0.17
C GLU A 56 -2.77 8.92 0.71
N ARG A 57 -2.49 9.12 2.00
CA ARG A 57 -3.40 9.78 2.95
C ARG A 57 -3.66 11.25 2.61
N LYS A 58 -2.67 11.98 2.11
CA LYS A 58 -2.84 13.39 1.68
C LYS A 58 -3.61 13.51 0.36
N LEU A 59 -3.51 12.50 -0.50
CA LEU A 59 -4.24 12.42 -1.77
C LEU A 59 -5.65 11.80 -1.61
N GLY A 60 -6.03 11.36 -0.41
CA GLY A 60 -7.32 10.71 -0.17
C GLY A 60 -7.44 9.31 -0.78
N VAL A 61 -6.30 8.68 -1.08
CA VAL A 61 -6.19 7.32 -1.66
C VAL A 61 -5.80 6.31 -0.56
N SER A 62 -5.95 6.67 0.72
CA SER A 62 -5.74 5.71 1.81
C SER A 62 -6.95 4.77 1.88
N GLU A 63 -6.84 3.69 1.13
CA GLU A 63 -7.80 2.57 1.05
C GLU A 63 -7.95 1.81 2.38
N GLU A 64 -7.12 2.10 3.41
CA GLU A 64 -7.17 1.40 4.71
C GLU A 64 -8.25 1.92 5.69
N ASP A 65 -8.76 3.15 5.52
CA ASP A 65 -9.81 3.69 6.41
C ASP A 65 -11.23 3.59 5.80
N ASP A 66 -11.37 3.59 4.46
CA ASP A 66 -12.69 3.47 3.80
C ASP A 66 -13.26 2.03 3.85
N TYR A 67 -12.40 1.01 3.95
CA TYR A 67 -12.84 -0.39 4.06
C TYR A 67 -13.14 -0.84 5.50
N GLN A 68 -12.96 0.03 6.50
CA GLN A 68 -13.36 -0.23 7.90
C GLN A 68 -14.71 0.41 8.27
N MET A 69 -15.44 0.93 7.29
CA MET A 69 -16.82 1.34 7.54
C MET A 69 -17.70 0.09 7.62
N SER A 70 -18.39 -0.10 8.74
CA SER A 70 -19.38 -1.17 8.85
C SER A 70 -20.49 -0.92 7.85
N ASP A 71 -21.08 -1.98 7.28
CA ASP A 71 -22.27 -1.89 6.42
C ASP A 71 -23.36 -1.01 7.06
N GLU A 72 -23.45 -1.05 8.39
CA GLU A 72 -24.41 -0.30 9.21
C GLU A 72 -24.10 1.21 9.27
N ASP A 73 -22.82 1.59 9.21
CA ASP A 73 -22.41 2.99 9.12
C ASP A 73 -22.65 3.55 7.71
N ILE A 74 -22.47 2.71 6.68
CA ILE A 74 -22.76 3.04 5.27
C ILE A 74 -24.26 3.29 5.07
N GLU A 75 -25.13 2.42 5.61
CA GLU A 75 -26.58 2.60 5.54
C GLU A 75 -27.04 3.89 6.25
N ALA A 76 -26.46 4.21 7.41
CA ALA A 76 -26.78 5.41 8.16
C ALA A 76 -26.40 6.71 7.43
N GLU A 77 -25.29 6.70 6.68
CA GLU A 77 -24.90 7.83 5.83
C GLU A 77 -25.82 7.97 4.61
N LEU A 78 -26.18 6.85 3.97
CA LEU A 78 -27.12 6.83 2.85
C LEU A 78 -28.51 7.36 3.22
N GLU A 79 -29.05 6.96 4.38
CA GLU A 79 -30.34 7.45 4.90
C GLU A 79 -30.30 8.95 5.18
N ARG A 80 -29.18 9.46 5.68
CA ARG A 80 -29.00 10.88 5.97
C ARG A 80 -28.96 11.74 4.71
N GLU A 81 -28.37 11.24 3.63
CA GLU A 81 -28.41 11.89 2.32
C GLU A 81 -29.82 11.85 1.70
N LEU A 82 -30.52 10.73 1.84
CA LEU A 82 -31.92 10.57 1.41
C LEU A 82 -32.87 11.55 2.13
N ASP A 83 -32.67 11.77 3.43
CA ASP A 83 -33.44 12.73 4.22
C ASP A 83 -33.08 14.20 3.92
N THR A 84 -31.89 14.45 3.38
CA THR A 84 -31.41 15.81 3.06
C THR A 84 -31.83 16.27 1.64
N GLU A 85 -32.21 15.36 0.74
CA GLU A 85 -32.86 15.69 -0.54
C GLU A 85 -34.38 15.39 -0.53
N PRO A 86 -35.23 16.32 -0.06
CA PRO A 86 -36.69 16.16 -0.07
C PRO A 86 -37.28 16.38 -1.48
N GLY A 87 -36.76 15.73 -2.52
CA GLY A 87 -37.12 16.07 -3.89
C GLY A 87 -37.03 15.00 -4.97
N ARG A 88 -36.51 13.79 -4.70
CA ARG A 88 -36.30 12.79 -5.77
C ARG A 88 -37.00 11.44 -5.59
N ALA A 89 -37.50 11.14 -4.39
CA ALA A 89 -38.23 9.90 -4.14
C ALA A 89 -39.62 9.85 -4.80
N GLU A 90 -40.28 11.01 -5.01
CA GLU A 90 -41.61 11.05 -5.62
C GLU A 90 -41.62 10.74 -7.14
N GLU A 91 -40.51 10.90 -7.85
CA GLU A 91 -40.45 10.59 -9.28
C GLU A 91 -40.30 9.09 -9.58
N ALA A 92 -39.70 8.33 -8.67
CA ALA A 92 -39.50 6.89 -8.85
C ALA A 92 -40.78 6.08 -8.58
N GLU A 93 -41.66 6.55 -7.69
CA GLU A 93 -42.89 5.83 -7.35
C GLU A 93 -44.03 6.07 -8.36
N LYS A 94 -44.04 7.22 -9.05
CA LYS A 94 -45.08 7.54 -10.05
C LYS A 94 -44.96 6.76 -11.36
N GLY A 95 -43.79 6.17 -11.64
CA GLY A 95 -43.55 5.37 -12.85
C GLY A 95 -43.98 3.89 -12.76
N ARG A 96 -44.40 3.41 -11.58
CA ARG A 96 -44.61 1.97 -11.33
C ARG A 96 -46.05 1.59 -10.99
N ASN A 97 -47.04 2.30 -11.51
CA ASN A 97 -48.43 1.88 -11.37
C ASN A 97 -49.16 1.78 -12.72
N PRO A 98 -49.26 0.57 -13.30
CA PRO A 98 -50.35 0.22 -14.17
C PRO A 98 -51.13 -0.94 -13.54
N THR A 99 -51.88 -0.67 -12.47
CA THR A 99 -53.03 -1.52 -12.13
C THR A 99 -54.23 -0.67 -11.75
N LYS A 100 -55.00 -0.29 -12.77
CA LYS A 100 -56.46 -0.23 -12.66
C LYS A 100 -57.06 -1.15 -13.72
N ARG A 101 -57.47 -2.32 -13.25
CA ARG A 101 -58.45 -3.20 -13.87
C ARG A 101 -59.81 -2.74 -13.34
N GLU A 102 -60.57 -2.03 -14.14
CA GLU A 102 -62.00 -1.71 -13.99
C GLU A 102 -62.51 -1.62 -15.45
N GLU A 103 -63.55 -2.27 -15.96
CA GLU A 103 -64.53 -3.30 -15.58
C GLU A 103 -64.96 -3.94 -16.92
#